data_AF-A0A960QF95-F1
#
_entry.id   AF-A0A960QF95-F1
#
_cell.length_a   1.000
_cell.length_b   1.000
_cell.length_c   1.000
_cell.angle_alpha   90.00
_cell.angle_beta   90.00
_cell.angle_gamma   90.00
#
_symmetry.space_group_name_H-M   'P 1'
#
loop_
_entity.id
_entity.type
_entity.pdbx_description
1 polymer ?
#
loop_
_entity_poly.entity_id
_entity_poly.type
_entity_poly.pdbx_seq_one_letter_code
_entity_poly.pdbx_strand_id
1 'polypeptide(L)'
;MKKIINIQEAKTHLSRLVEEAVAGEEIVVGKAGKPMVRLVPYREPRAPRAGGQFGGGRIMESEDCWQPDEDPFDGAVDMPLLYRSVDQPSSRVAEDSGG
;
A
#
# COMPACT_ATOMS: atom_id res chain seq x y z
N MET A 1 15.20 -1.29 -8.55
CA MET A 1 15.75 -1.94 -9.76
C MET A 1 15.80 -3.44 -9.51
N LYS A 2 15.33 -4.30 -10.43
CA LYS A 2 15.40 -5.77 -10.25
C LYS A 2 16.86 -6.24 -10.26
N LYS A 3 17.34 -6.78 -9.14
CA LYS A 3 18.67 -7.37 -9.05
C LYS A 3 18.56 -8.88 -9.26
N ILE A 4 19.24 -9.41 -10.29
CA ILE A 4 19.36 -10.86 -10.50
C ILE A 4 20.62 -11.34 -9.79
N ILE A 5 20.45 -12.13 -8.74
CA ILE A 5 21.53 -12.72 -7.94
C ILE A 5 21.79 -14.13 -8.42
N ASN A 6 23.05 -14.53 -8.52
CA ASN A 6 23.39 -15.88 -8.96
C ASN A 6 23.05 -16.91 -7.87
N ILE A 7 22.63 -18.11 -8.26
CA ILE A 7 22.20 -19.16 -7.34
C ILE A 7 23.29 -19.57 -6.33
N GLN A 8 24.56 -19.51 -6.72
CA GLN A 8 25.68 -19.80 -5.82
C GLN A 8 25.81 -18.73 -4.71
N GLU A 9 25.67 -17.46 -5.07
CA GLU A 9 25.70 -16.35 -4.12
C GLU A 9 24.48 -16.38 -3.19
N ALA A 10 23.31 -16.69 -3.76
CA ALA A 10 22.07 -16.83 -3.01
C ALA A 10 22.14 -17.95 -1.97
N LYS A 11 22.77 -19.09 -2.27
CA LYS A 11 22.94 -20.19 -1.31
C LYS A 11 23.78 -19.77 -0.09
N THR A 12 24.79 -18.93 -0.29
CA THR A 12 25.67 -18.45 0.78
C THR A 12 24.99 -17.39 1.66
N HIS A 13 24.19 -16.50 1.06
CA HIS A 13 23.58 -15.36 1.75
C HIS A 13 22.06 -15.47 1.90
N LEU A 14 21.51 -16.69 1.87
CA LEU A 14 20.06 -16.91 1.81
C LEU A 14 19.30 -16.23 2.96
N SER A 15 19.82 -16.29 4.18
CA SER A 15 19.18 -15.67 5.36
C SER A 15 18.92 -14.19 5.14
N ARG A 16 19.96 -13.44 4.73
CA ARG A 16 19.87 -12.01 4.45
C ARG A 16 18.90 -11.70 3.31
N LEU A 17 18.94 -12.50 2.23
CA LEU A 17 18.04 -12.31 1.10
C LEU A 17 16.58 -12.56 1.48
N VAL A 18 16.32 -13.47 2.42
CA VAL A 18 14.97 -13.69 2.94
C VAL A 18 14.49 -12.48 3.75
N GLU A 19 15.33 -11.92 4.61
CA GLU A 19 15.00 -10.70 5.38
C GLU A 19 14.69 -9.51 4.45
N GLU A 20 15.53 -9.28 3.44
CA GLU A 20 15.32 -8.25 2.42
C GLU A 20 14.01 -8.49 1.64
N ALA A 21 13.74 -9.74 1.24
CA ALA A 21 12.49 -10.08 0.57
C ALA A 21 11.26 -9.83 1.46
N VAL A 22 11.33 -10.17 2.75
CA VAL A 22 10.27 -9.92 3.74
C VAL A 22 10.05 -8.41 3.96
N ALA A 23 11.12 -7.62 3.94
CA ALA A 23 11.05 -6.15 4.01
C ALA A 23 10.39 -5.51 2.77
N GLY A 24 10.16 -6.29 1.71
CA GLY A 24 9.47 -5.86 0.49
C GLY A 24 10.39 -5.66 -0.72
N GLU A 25 11.67 -6.02 -0.62
CA GLU A 25 12.59 -5.95 -1.75
C GLU A 25 12.32 -7.04 -2.79
N GLU A 26 12.44 -6.68 -4.07
CA GLU A 26 12.21 -7.62 -5.16
C GLU A 26 13.52 -8.31 -5.58
N ILE A 27 13.71 -9.53 -5.08
CA ILE A 27 14.94 -10.32 -5.30
C ILE A 27 14.68 -11.45 -6.28
N VAL A 28 15.44 -11.47 -7.37
CA VAL A 28 15.37 -12.52 -8.40
C VAL A 28 16.64 -13.36 -8.33
N VAL A 29 16.51 -14.68 -8.21
CA VAL A 29 17.63 -15.61 -8.25
C VAL A 29 17.69 -16.25 -9.63
N GLY A 30 18.88 -16.27 -10.21
CA GLY A 30 19.14 -16.78 -11.55
C GLY A 30 20.41 -17.59 -11.65
N LYS A 31 20.66 -18.15 -12.84
CA LYS A 31 21.89 -18.87 -13.17
C LYS A 31 22.39 -18.37 -14.52
N ALA A 32 23.66 -18.00 -14.61
CA ALA A 32 24.28 -17.47 -15.83
C ALA A 32 23.47 -16.30 -16.45
N GLY A 33 23.02 -15.36 -15.61
CA GLY A 33 22.25 -14.20 -16.04
C GLY A 33 20.78 -14.47 -16.40
N LYS A 34 20.33 -15.74 -16.39
CA LYS A 34 18.93 -16.08 -16.64
C LYS A 34 18.15 -16.12 -15.32
N PRO A 35 17.07 -15.32 -15.17
CA PRO A 35 16.22 -15.36 -13.99
C PRO A 35 15.49 -16.72 -13.91
N MET A 36 15.48 -17.34 -12.74
CA MET A 36 14.86 -18.67 -12.54
C MET A 36 13.74 -18.63 -11.51
N VAL A 37 13.97 -17.96 -10.39
CA VAL A 37 12.99 -17.85 -9.30
C VAL A 37 13.01 -16.44 -8.72
N ARG A 38 11.94 -16.08 -8.01
CA ARG A 38 11.84 -14.83 -7.25
C ARG A 38 11.55 -15.17 -5.80
N LEU A 39 12.25 -14.52 -4.88
CA LEU A 39 11.93 -14.58 -3.46
C LEU A 39 10.75 -13.65 -3.20
N VAL A 40 9.70 -14.19 -2.59
CA VAL A 40 8.52 -13.42 -2.18
C VAL A 40 8.20 -13.79 -0.73
N PRO A 41 7.73 -12.82 0.08
CA PRO A 41 7.25 -13.13 1.42
C PRO A 41 6.16 -14.19 1.36
N TYR A 42 6.27 -15.22 2.18
CA TYR A 42 5.16 -16.10 2.42
C TYR A 42 4.10 -15.35 3.23
N ARG A 43 2.86 -15.34 2.74
CA ARG A 43 1.70 -14.80 3.45
C ARG A 43 0.68 -15.90 3.56
N GLU A 44 0.14 -16.10 4.76
CA GLU A 44 -0.96 -17.04 4.93
C GLU A 44 -2.10 -16.69 3.96
N PRO A 45 -2.65 -17.67 3.23
CA PRO A 45 -3.80 -17.41 2.39
C PRO A 45 -4.92 -16.89 3.28
N ARG A 46 -5.37 -15.65 3.01
CA ARG A 46 -6.53 -15.09 3.69
C ARG A 46 -7.70 -16.02 3.41
N ALA A 47 -8.44 -16.39 4.45
CA ALA A 47 -9.67 -17.17 4.29
C ALA A 47 -10.52 -16.54 3.17
N PRO A 48 -11.04 -17.35 2.23
CA PRO A 48 -11.93 -16.83 1.21
C PRO A 48 -13.04 -16.05 1.90
N ARG A 49 -13.33 -14.84 1.41
CA ARG A 49 -14.41 -14.05 1.99
C ARG A 49 -15.69 -14.87 1.83
N ALA A 50 -16.36 -15.16 2.94
CA ALA A 50 -17.69 -15.75 2.90
C ALA A 50 -18.66 -14.67 2.40
N GLY A 51 -18.94 -14.68 1.09
CA GLY A 51 -20.03 -13.91 0.50
C GLY A 51 -21.39 -14.50 0.90
N GLY A 52 -22.46 -13.73 0.73
CA GLY A 52 -23.80 -14.21 1.07
C GLY A 52 -24.16 -14.12 2.55
N GLN A 53 -23.57 -13.18 3.30
CA GLN A 53 -24.03 -12.85 4.67
C GLN A 53 -25.51 -12.44 4.71
N PHE A 54 -26.02 -11.90 3.59
CA PHE A 54 -27.44 -11.63 3.38
C PHE A 54 -28.23 -12.84 2.86
N GLY A 55 -27.64 -14.03 2.83
CA GLY A 55 -28.33 -15.31 2.58
C GLY A 55 -29.00 -15.46 1.21
N GLY A 56 -28.57 -14.69 0.19
CA GLY A 56 -29.32 -14.61 -1.08
C GLY A 56 -30.70 -13.94 -0.93
N GLY A 57 -30.93 -13.29 0.20
CA GLY A 57 -32.16 -12.60 0.55
C GLY A 57 -32.29 -11.24 -0.11
N ARG A 58 -33.52 -10.75 -0.08
CA ARG A 58 -33.96 -9.46 -0.62
C ARG A 58 -33.16 -8.33 0.01
N ILE A 59 -32.37 -7.63 -0.80
CA ILE A 59 -31.83 -6.31 -0.47
C ILE A 59 -33.04 -5.35 -0.52
N MET A 60 -33.28 -4.62 0.56
CA MET A 60 -34.32 -3.60 0.61
C MET A 60 -33.65 -2.26 0.31
N GLU A 61 -34.02 -1.66 -0.81
CA GLU A 61 -33.67 -0.29 -1.13
C GLU A 61 -34.79 0.62 -0.57
N SER A 62 -34.42 1.72 0.07
CA SER A 62 -35.37 2.76 0.41
C SER A 62 -35.79 3.53 -0.84
N GLU A 63 -36.99 4.13 -0.83
CA GLU A 63 -37.52 4.88 -1.97
C GLU A 63 -36.66 6.11 -2.34
N ASP A 64 -35.88 6.60 -1.37
CA ASP A 64 -34.95 7.71 -1.46
C ASP A 64 -33.48 7.29 -1.63
N CYS A 65 -33.19 5.99 -1.79
CA CYS A 65 -31.81 5.48 -1.84
C CYS A 65 -30.94 6.14 -2.93
N TRP A 66 -31.57 6.63 -3.99
CA TRP A 66 -30.93 7.31 -5.12
C TRP A 66 -31.26 8.80 -5.19
N GLN A 67 -32.01 9.30 -4.22
CA GLN A 67 -32.29 10.73 -4.13
C GLN A 67 -31.04 11.41 -3.58
N PRO A 68 -30.64 12.58 -4.13
CA PRO A 68 -29.59 13.36 -3.52
C PRO A 68 -30.05 13.70 -2.10
N ASP A 69 -29.16 13.49 -1.13
CA ASP A 69 -29.40 13.98 0.22
C ASP A 69 -29.65 15.50 0.16
N GLU A 70 -30.49 16.02 1.05
CA GLU A 70 -30.52 17.45 1.30
C GLU A 70 -29.10 17.88 1.68
N ASP A 71 -28.46 18.70 0.85
CA ASP A 71 -27.12 19.18 1.13
C ASP A 71 -27.18 20.08 2.37
N PRO A 72 -26.62 19.66 3.52
CA PRO A 72 -26.59 20.53 4.70
C PRO A 72 -25.70 21.77 4.47
N PHE A 73 -25.00 21.84 3.33
CA PHE A 73 -24.17 22.93 2.86
C PHE A 73 -24.75 23.66 1.65
N ASP A 74 -26.06 23.52 1.33
CA ASP A 74 -26.71 24.34 0.29
C ASP A 74 -26.60 25.83 0.66
N GLY A 75 -25.65 26.52 0.03
CA GLY A 75 -25.27 27.92 0.33
C GLY A 75 -23.94 28.12 1.09
N ALA A 76 -23.20 27.08 1.46
CA ALA A 76 -21.94 27.16 2.22
C ALA A 76 -20.67 26.73 1.45
N VAL A 77 -20.77 26.55 0.12
CA VAL A 77 -19.60 26.23 -0.72
C VAL A 77 -18.71 27.44 -1.05
N ASP A 78 -19.03 28.63 -0.53
CA ASP A 78 -18.09 29.77 -0.54
C ASP A 78 -17.14 29.73 0.67
N MET A 79 -16.75 28.52 1.08
CA MET A 79 -15.53 28.33 1.85
C MET A 79 -14.39 28.34 0.85
N PRO A 80 -13.55 29.39 0.78
CA PRO A 80 -12.29 29.28 0.06
C PRO A 80 -11.58 28.08 0.67
N LEU A 81 -11.39 27.03 -0.14
CA LEU A 81 -10.66 25.85 0.27
C LEU A 81 -9.48 26.34 1.08
N LEU A 82 -9.34 25.86 2.32
CA LEU A 82 -8.10 25.95 3.07
C LEU A 82 -7.08 25.06 2.35
N TYR A 83 -6.75 25.45 1.13
CA TYR A 83 -5.53 25.14 0.43
C TYR A 83 -4.47 25.94 1.17
N ARG A 84 -4.15 25.47 2.39
CA ARG A 84 -2.81 25.70 2.91
C ARG A 84 -1.94 25.00 1.89
N SER A 85 -1.30 25.79 1.03
CA SER A 85 -0.32 25.34 0.07
C SER A 85 0.53 24.29 0.76
N VAL A 86 0.54 23.08 0.19
CA VAL A 86 1.35 21.94 0.63
C VAL A 86 2.87 22.24 0.49
N ASP A 87 3.22 23.49 0.21
CA ASP A 87 4.54 23.99 -0.09
C ASP A 87 5.04 25.04 0.93
N GLN A 88 4.61 24.93 2.19
CA GLN A 88 5.43 25.45 3.29
C GLN A 88 6.42 24.34 3.68
N PRO A 89 7.71 24.42 3.26
CA PRO A 89 8.71 23.56 3.87
C PRO A 89 8.68 23.79 5.38
N SER A 90 8.53 22.72 6.13
CA SER A 90 8.58 22.73 7.60
C SER A 90 9.82 23.51 8.04
N SER A 91 9.62 24.66 8.68
CA SER A 91 10.70 25.53 9.18
C SER A 91 11.40 24.98 10.41
N ARG A 92 11.30 23.67 10.69
CA ARG A 92 12.09 23.01 11.73
C ARG A 92 13.38 22.47 11.13
N VAL A 93 14.18 23.37 10.56
CA VAL A 93 15.63 23.19 10.50
C VAL A 93 16.07 23.22 11.96
N ALA A 94 16.62 22.12 12.45
CA ALA A 94 17.31 22.11 13.73
C ALA A 94 18.54 23.00 13.56
N GLU A 95 18.44 24.26 14.01
CA GLU A 95 19.61 25.08 14.22
C GLU A 95 20.41 24.44 15.35
N ASP A 96 21.59 23.99 14.95
CA ASP A 96 22.74 23.67 15.73
C ASP A 96 22.94 24.74 16.83
N SER A 97 22.55 24.43 18.06
CA SER A 97 22.95 25.23 19.21
C SER A 97 24.31 24.73 19.69
N GLY A 98 25.36 25.26 19.05
CA GLY A 98 26.68 25.33 19.65
C GLY A 98 26.64 26.24 20.87
N GLY A 99 27.07 25.69 22.00
CA GLY A 99 27.31 26.36 23.27
C GLY A 99 28.12 25.44 24.16
#